data_AF-A0A2E0CHA3-F1
#
_entry.id   AF-A0A2E0CHA3-F1
#
_cell.length_a   1.000
_cell.length_b   1.000
_cell.length_c   1.000
_cell.angle_alpha   90.00
_cell.angle_beta   90.00
_cell.angle_gamma   90.00
#
_symmetry.space_group_name_H-M   'P 1'
#
loop_
_entity.id
_entity.type
_entity.pdbx_description
1 polymer ?
#
loop_
_entity_poly.entity_id
_entity_poly.type
_entity_poly.pdbx_seq_one_letter_code
_entity_poly.pdbx_strand_id
1 'polypeptide(L)'
;MIKFSKFILFQTAIIFLILLFPVLSWGTDYINEILCAFLLSTVNVMVGYYLVIDSFDKKNSDFYKTVYGGMLARMVFIFGFTIFMINSSYLESIPFVLSLMFFYVIHQWTEISFWIKNLEGKTIEV
;
A
#
# COMPACT_ATOMS: atom_id res chain seq x y z
N MET A 1 -1.04 -7.67 17.04
CA MET A 1 -2.02 -7.38 15.97
C MET A 1 -2.76 -6.04 16.13
N ILE A 2 -3.44 -5.74 17.25
CA ILE A 2 -4.15 -4.45 17.46
C ILE A 2 -3.25 -3.21 17.26
N LYS A 3 -1.96 -3.33 17.60
CA LYS A 3 -0.96 -2.26 17.39
C LYS A 3 -0.74 -1.92 15.90
N PHE A 4 -0.87 -2.89 14.98
CA PHE A 4 -0.65 -2.64 13.56
C PHE A 4 -1.84 -1.96 12.89
N SER A 5 -3.06 -2.39 13.21
CA SER A 5 -4.26 -1.70 12.72
C SER A 5 -4.29 -0.24 13.20
N LYS A 6 -3.94 0.04 14.46
CA LYS A 6 -3.79 1.40 14.97
C LYS A 6 -2.66 2.19 14.28
N PHE A 7 -1.55 1.52 13.95
CA PHE A 7 -0.42 2.13 13.26
C PHE A 7 -0.75 2.46 11.80
N ILE A 8 -1.39 1.54 11.07
CA ILE A 8 -1.90 1.79 9.71
C ILE A 8 -2.91 2.92 9.74
N LEU A 9 -3.90 2.90 10.66
CA LEU A 9 -4.90 3.96 10.75
C LEU A 9 -4.27 5.33 11.01
N PHE A 10 -3.31 5.40 11.94
CA PHE A 10 -2.58 6.62 12.24
C PHE A 10 -1.74 7.11 11.04
N GLN A 11 -1.09 6.18 10.34
CA GLN A 11 -0.32 6.48 9.15
C GLN A 11 -1.21 6.95 8.00
N THR A 12 -2.33 6.27 7.72
CA THR A 12 -3.28 6.71 6.70
C THR A 12 -3.85 8.09 7.05
N ALA A 13 -4.05 8.41 8.34
CA ALA A 13 -4.47 9.73 8.77
C ALA A 13 -3.37 10.80 8.55
N ILE A 14 -2.10 10.47 8.78
CA ILE A 14 -0.97 11.37 8.48
C ILE A 14 -0.83 11.60 6.98
N ILE A 15 -0.88 10.53 6.19
CA ILE A 15 -0.79 10.62 4.72
C ILE A 15 -1.96 11.44 4.18
N PHE A 16 -3.17 11.24 4.72
CA PHE A 16 -4.34 12.05 4.39
C PHE A 16 -4.16 13.53 4.75
N LEU A 17 -3.52 13.83 5.89
CA LEU A 17 -3.15 15.20 6.28
C LEU A 17 -2.12 15.82 5.32
N ILE A 18 -1.17 15.04 4.83
CA ILE A 18 -0.20 15.48 3.80
C ILE A 18 -0.92 15.73 2.47
N LEU A 19 -1.94 14.92 2.16
CA LEU A 19 -2.75 15.01 0.95
C LEU A 19 -3.62 16.28 0.91
N LEU A 20 -3.99 16.83 2.07
CA LEU A 20 -4.65 18.12 2.16
C LEU A 20 -3.78 19.26 1.61
N PHE A 21 -2.45 19.17 1.69
CA PHE A 21 -1.56 20.23 1.20
C PHE A 21 -1.67 20.47 -0.32
N PRO A 22 -1.49 19.47 -1.22
CA PRO A 22 -1.67 19.69 -2.65
C PRO A 22 -3.12 20.03 -3.00
N VAL A 23 -4.12 19.49 -2.30
CA VAL A 23 -5.53 19.85 -2.50
C VAL A 23 -5.80 21.34 -2.19
N LEU A 24 -5.19 21.86 -1.14
CA LEU A 24 -5.33 23.28 -0.75
C LEU A 24 -4.45 24.22 -1.58
N SER A 25 -3.35 23.71 -2.16
CA SER A 25 -2.34 24.52 -2.88
C SER A 25 -2.55 24.55 -4.40
N TRP A 26 -2.92 23.41 -5.01
CA TRP A 26 -2.99 23.24 -6.46
C TRP A 26 -4.43 23.18 -7.01
N GLY A 27 -5.44 23.35 -6.15
CA GLY A 27 -6.84 23.33 -6.55
C GLY A 27 -7.35 21.93 -6.88
N THR A 28 -8.43 21.86 -7.67
CA THR A 28 -9.18 20.62 -7.91
C THR A 28 -8.76 19.84 -9.15
N ASP A 29 -7.85 20.38 -9.95
CA ASP A 29 -7.55 19.90 -11.31
C ASP A 29 -7.07 18.45 -11.39
N TYR A 30 -6.45 17.95 -10.31
CA TYR A 30 -5.92 16.58 -10.24
C TYR A 30 -6.42 15.78 -9.02
N ILE A 31 -7.53 16.21 -8.42
CA ILE A 31 -8.06 15.56 -7.22
C ILE A 31 -8.41 14.10 -7.47
N ASN A 32 -8.95 13.77 -8.64
CA ASN A 32 -9.38 12.40 -8.95
C ASN A 32 -8.17 11.45 -9.04
N GLU A 33 -7.08 11.89 -9.64
CA GLU A 33 -5.83 11.16 -9.75
C GLU A 33 -5.21 10.91 -8.39
N ILE A 34 -5.11 11.97 -7.58
CA ILE A 34 -4.53 11.89 -6.24
C ILE A 34 -5.39 10.98 -5.34
N LEU A 35 -6.72 11.14 -5.38
CA LEU A 35 -7.64 10.30 -4.60
C LEU A 35 -7.61 8.84 -5.04
N CYS A 36 -7.61 8.58 -6.34
CA CYS A 36 -7.54 7.22 -6.86
C CYS A 36 -6.22 6.55 -6.46
N ALA A 37 -5.09 7.26 -6.60
CA ALA A 37 -3.79 6.79 -6.18
C ALA A 37 -3.72 6.48 -4.67
N PHE A 38 -4.30 7.37 -3.86
CA PHE A 38 -4.40 7.18 -2.41
C PHE A 38 -5.22 5.94 -2.06
N LEU A 39 -6.44 5.82 -2.60
CA LEU A 39 -7.32 4.69 -2.36
C LEU A 39 -6.68 3.37 -2.79
N LEU A 40 -6.08 3.33 -3.98
CA LEU A 40 -5.40 2.14 -4.50
C LEU A 40 -4.26 1.71 -3.58
N SER A 41 -3.44 2.66 -3.12
CA SER A 41 -2.33 2.41 -2.20
C SER A 41 -2.81 1.98 -0.80
N THR A 42 -3.90 2.57 -0.29
CA THR A 42 -4.52 2.17 0.98
C THR A 42 -5.09 0.75 0.90
N VAL A 43 -5.81 0.41 -0.17
CA VAL A 43 -6.29 -0.96 -0.39
C VAL A 43 -5.11 -1.93 -0.44
N ASN A 44 -4.02 -1.57 -1.12
CA ASN A 44 -2.82 -2.39 -1.17
C ASN A 44 -2.26 -2.71 0.23
N VAL A 45 -2.10 -1.71 1.11
CA VAL A 45 -1.55 -1.93 2.46
C VAL A 45 -2.52 -2.74 3.33
N MET A 46 -3.83 -2.54 3.17
CA MET A 46 -4.86 -3.28 3.92
C MET A 46 -4.87 -4.77 3.54
N VAL A 47 -4.78 -5.08 2.24
CA VAL A 47 -4.66 -6.48 1.79
C VAL A 47 -3.37 -7.10 2.32
N GLY A 48 -2.25 -6.38 2.26
CA GLY A 48 -0.98 -6.83 2.84
C GLY A 48 -1.08 -7.17 4.32
N TYR A 49 -1.71 -6.30 5.09
CA TYR A 49 -1.99 -6.55 6.50
C TYR A 49 -2.80 -7.83 6.72
N TYR A 50 -3.89 -7.96 5.97
CA TYR A 50 -4.80 -9.09 6.10
C TYR A 50 -4.08 -10.41 5.83
N LEU A 51 -3.27 -10.47 4.76
CA LEU A 51 -2.46 -11.65 4.43
C LEU A 51 -1.48 -12.03 5.54
N VAL A 52 -0.87 -11.04 6.21
CA VAL A 52 0.03 -11.29 7.35
C VAL A 52 -0.72 -11.89 8.52
N ILE A 53 -1.91 -11.36 8.85
CA ILE A 53 -2.74 -11.91 9.94
C ILE A 53 -3.17 -13.34 9.61
N ASP A 54 -3.73 -13.56 8.43
CA ASP A 54 -4.26 -14.86 8.01
C ASP A 54 -3.17 -15.94 7.99
N SER A 55 -1.93 -15.56 7.68
CA SER A 55 -0.82 -16.50 7.60
C SER A 55 0.03 -16.59 8.86
N PHE A 56 -0.23 -15.78 9.89
CA PHE A 56 0.64 -15.67 11.06
C PHE A 56 0.77 -17.00 11.82
N ASP A 57 -0.31 -17.76 11.97
CA ASP A 57 -0.30 -19.05 12.68
C ASP A 57 0.12 -20.23 11.78
N LYS A 58 0.39 -19.99 10.49
CA LYS A 58 0.82 -21.01 9.53
C LYS A 58 2.33 -21.25 9.60
N LYS A 59 2.78 -22.40 9.09
CA LYS A 59 4.21 -22.77 8.94
C LYS A 59 4.99 -21.66 8.23
N ASN A 60 6.28 -21.53 8.54
CA ASN A 60 7.12 -20.46 7.98
C ASN A 60 7.12 -20.44 6.44
N SER A 61 7.23 -21.60 5.78
CA SER A 61 7.17 -21.68 4.31
C SER A 61 5.86 -21.11 3.73
N ASP A 62 4.73 -21.43 4.36
CA ASP A 62 3.40 -21.00 3.92
C ASP A 62 3.17 -19.52 4.23
N PHE A 63 3.71 -19.03 5.34
CA PHE A 63 3.72 -17.61 5.68
C PHE A 63 4.49 -16.80 4.63
N TYR A 64 5.75 -17.16 4.37
CA TYR A 64 6.57 -16.45 3.38
C TYR A 64 5.94 -16.48 2.00
N LYS A 65 5.42 -17.64 1.56
CA LYS A 65 4.73 -17.79 0.28
C LYS A 65 3.49 -16.90 0.20
N THR A 66 2.70 -16.81 1.27
CA THR A 66 1.46 -16.01 1.30
C THR A 66 1.76 -14.51 1.31
N VAL A 67 2.70 -14.07 2.15
CA VAL A 67 3.01 -12.64 2.33
C VAL A 67 3.79 -12.09 1.13
N TYR A 68 4.89 -12.73 0.75
CA TYR A 68 5.74 -12.24 -0.35
C TYR A 68 5.13 -12.58 -1.73
N GLY A 69 4.52 -13.76 -1.88
CA GLY A 69 3.75 -14.07 -3.09
C GLY A 69 2.55 -13.14 -3.27
N GLY A 70 1.87 -12.81 -2.17
CA GLY A 70 0.82 -11.80 -2.16
C GLY A 70 1.32 -10.41 -2.51
N MET A 71 2.55 -10.03 -2.14
CA MET A 71 3.16 -8.78 -2.58
C MET A 71 3.34 -8.73 -4.10
N LEU A 72 3.89 -9.79 -4.72
CA LEU A 72 4.05 -9.86 -6.18
C LEU A 72 2.71 -9.78 -6.90
N ALA A 73 1.69 -10.52 -6.43
CA ALA A 73 0.36 -10.50 -7.02
C ALA A 73 -0.26 -9.09 -6.97
N ARG A 74 -0.13 -8.39 -5.83
CA ARG A 74 -0.59 -7.01 -5.66
C ARG A 74 0.15 -6.04 -6.57
N MET A 75 1.46 -6.20 -6.75
CA MET A 75 2.24 -5.34 -7.68
C MET A 75 1.76 -5.49 -9.12
N VAL A 76 1.52 -6.73 -9.57
CA VAL A 76 0.95 -6.99 -10.91
C VAL A 76 -0.42 -6.35 -11.06
N PHE A 77 -1.27 -6.45 -10.03
CA PHE A 77 -2.58 -5.81 -10.02
C PHE A 77 -2.49 -4.29 -10.12
N ILE A 78 -1.67 -3.63 -9.29
CA ILE A 78 -1.52 -2.16 -9.31
C ILE A 78 -0.97 -1.69 -10.65
N PHE A 79 0.00 -2.40 -11.22
CA PHE A 79 0.56 -2.08 -12.52
C PHE A 79 -0.47 -2.22 -13.64
N GLY A 80 -1.20 -3.35 -13.67
CA GLY A 80 -2.27 -3.58 -14.63
C GLY A 80 -3.41 -2.56 -14.52
N PHE A 81 -3.83 -2.23 -13.29
CA PHE A 81 -4.84 -1.22 -13.02
C PHE A 81 -4.38 0.18 -13.49
N THR A 82 -3.12 0.53 -13.23
CA THR A 82 -2.53 1.80 -13.68
C THR A 82 -2.57 1.94 -15.20
N ILE A 83 -2.10 0.91 -15.91
CA ILE A 83 -2.14 0.88 -17.39
C ILE A 83 -3.57 1.00 -17.89
N PHE A 84 -4.52 0.27 -17.29
CA PHE A 84 -5.92 0.29 -17.69
C PHE A 84 -6.56 1.68 -17.54
N MET A 85 -6.34 2.34 -16.40
CA MET A 85 -6.91 3.67 -16.13
C MET A 85 -6.36 4.74 -17.08
N ILE A 86 -5.06 4.69 -17.37
CA ILE A 86 -4.40 5.62 -18.28
C ILE A 86 -4.85 5.39 -19.73
N ASN A 87 -4.85 4.15 -20.21
CA ASN A 87 -5.23 3.84 -21.60
C ASN A 87 -6.71 4.12 -21.90
N SER A 88 -7.56 4.06 -20.88
CA SER A 88 -8.99 4.39 -21.01
C SER A 88 -9.27 5.89 -20.87
N SER A 89 -8.24 6.73 -20.72
CA SER A 89 -8.35 8.18 -20.51
C SER A 89 -9.21 8.58 -19.31
N TYR A 90 -9.28 7.72 -18.27
CA TYR A 90 -9.98 8.06 -17.03
C TYR A 90 -9.17 8.99 -16.12
N LEU A 91 -7.84 8.93 -16.19
CA LEU A 91 -6.92 9.64 -15.32
C LEU A 91 -5.72 10.16 -16.11
N GLU A 92 -5.26 11.37 -15.77
CA GLU A 92 -4.04 11.93 -16.33
C GLU A 92 -2.79 11.19 -15.84
N SER A 93 -1.91 10.85 -16.77
CA SER A 93 -0.81 9.89 -16.51
C SER A 93 0.17 10.39 -15.46
N ILE A 94 0.70 11.60 -15.65
CA ILE A 94 1.75 12.18 -14.81
C ILE A 94 1.26 12.38 -13.36
N PRO A 95 0.15 13.10 -13.10
CA PRO A 95 -0.32 13.33 -11.74
C PRO A 95 -0.71 12.02 -11.03
N PHE A 96 -1.31 11.07 -11.74
CA PHE A 96 -1.67 9.77 -11.16
C PHE A 96 -0.45 8.96 -10.76
N VAL A 97 0.52 8.77 -11.66
CA VAL A 97 1.70 7.94 -11.41
C VAL A 97 2.56 8.54 -10.30
N LEU A 98 2.79 9.86 -10.29
CA LEU A 98 3.56 10.52 -9.23
C LEU A 98 2.90 10.35 -7.85
N SER A 99 1.59 10.58 -7.77
CA SER A 99 0.83 10.42 -6.53
C SER A 99 0.84 8.97 -6.06
N LEU A 100 0.64 8.02 -7.00
CA LEU A 100 0.66 6.59 -6.70
C LEU A 100 2.04 6.17 -6.17
N MET A 101 3.13 6.62 -6.80
CA MET A 101 4.49 6.34 -6.33
C MET A 101 4.72 6.88 -4.92
N PHE A 102 4.33 8.12 -4.66
CA PHE A 102 4.49 8.72 -3.34
C PHE A 102 3.75 7.93 -2.25
N PHE A 103 2.45 7.66 -2.42
CA PHE A 103 1.68 6.91 -1.43
C PHE A 103 2.14 5.46 -1.32
N TYR A 104 2.43 4.81 -2.45
CA TYR A 104 2.84 3.42 -2.47
C TYR A 104 4.16 3.22 -1.74
N VAL A 105 5.17 4.05 -1.98
CA VAL A 105 6.47 3.95 -1.31
C VAL A 105 6.32 4.10 0.21
N ILE A 106 5.54 5.09 0.67
CA ILE A 106 5.32 5.30 2.10
C ILE A 106 4.61 4.08 2.72
N HIS A 107 3.53 3.59 2.12
CA HIS A 107 2.82 2.41 2.62
C HIS A 107 3.68 1.14 2.60
N GLN A 108 4.45 0.92 1.53
CA GLN A 108 5.32 -0.25 1.40
C GLN A 108 6.47 -0.20 2.40
N TRP A 109 7.08 0.97 2.59
CA TRP A 109 8.12 1.19 3.59
C TRP A 109 7.63 0.83 4.99
N THR A 110 6.43 1.28 5.35
CA THR A 110 5.86 1.00 6.68
C THR A 110 5.45 -0.46 6.87
N GLU A 111 4.95 -1.10 5.81
CA GLU A 111 4.64 -2.54 5.83
C GLU A 111 5.92 -3.35 6.11
N ILE A 112 6.99 -3.10 5.35
CA ILE A 112 8.28 -3.78 5.50
C ILE A 112 8.94 -3.46 6.85
N SER A 113 8.92 -2.19 7.28
CA SER A 113 9.49 -1.79 8.57
C SER A 113 8.80 -2.51 9.74
N PHE A 114 7.47 -2.68 9.65
CA PHE A 114 6.73 -3.41 10.66
C PHE A 114 7.06 -4.91 10.64
N TRP A 115 7.21 -5.50 9.45
CA TRP A 115 7.62 -6.89 9.31
C TRP A 115 8.96 -7.14 9.99
N ILE A 116 9.97 -6.33 9.68
CA ILE A 116 11.30 -6.47 10.27
C ILE A 116 11.22 -6.41 11.80
N LYS A 117 10.46 -5.47 12.35
CA LYS A 117 10.39 -5.25 13.80
C LYS A 117 9.57 -6.30 14.57
N ASN A 118 8.54 -6.86 13.95
CA ASN A 118 7.54 -7.68 14.66
C ASN A 118 7.49 -9.14 14.22
N LEU A 119 8.22 -9.53 13.17
CA LEU A 119 8.28 -10.91 12.68
C LEU A 119 9.61 -11.61 13.02
N GLU A 120 10.40 -11.05 13.94
CA GLU A 120 11.70 -11.61 14.38
C GLU A 120 11.62 -13.04 14.96
N GLY A 121 10.43 -13.58 15.22
CA GLY A 121 10.20 -14.95 15.69
C GLY A 121 9.97 -16.02 14.62
N LYS A 122 9.87 -15.66 13.33
CA LYS A 122 9.80 -16.62 12.20
C LYS A 122 11.16 -16.77 11.52
N THR A 123 12.23 -16.89 12.30
CA THR A 123 13.56 -17.18 11.77
C THR A 123 13.50 -18.46 10.94
N ILE A 124 14.02 -18.36 9.72
CA ILE A 124 14.32 -19.50 8.87
C ILE A 124 15.28 -20.37 9.70
N GLU A 125 14.84 -21.55 10.14
CA GLU A 125 15.80 -22.59 10.54
C GLU A 125 16.53 -22.95 9.25
N VAL A 126 17.76 -22.43 9.12
CA VAL A 126 18.71 -22.81 8.07
C VAL A 126 19.38 -24.10 8.49
#